data_AF-A0A1Q4DAQ3-F1
#
_entry.id   AF-A0A1Q4DAQ3-F1
#
_cell.length_a   1.000
_cell.length_b   1.000
_cell.length_c   1.000
_cell.angle_alpha   90.00
_cell.angle_beta   90.00
_cell.angle_gamma   90.00
#
_symmetry.space_group_name_H-M   'P 1'
#
loop_
_entity.id
_entity.type
_entity.pdbx_description
1 polymer ?
#
loop_
_entity_poly.entity_id
_entity_poly.type
_entity_poly.pdbx_seq_one_letter_code
_entity_poly.pdbx_strand_id
1 'polypeptide(L)' 'MDVFEQALRESVDRAQQAMLAAQRDDRPFAADQHASRILDLLDRALENGIDTVGWVPASAWASVTSAVEETG' A
#
# COMPACT_ATOMS: atom_id res chain seq x y z
N MET A 1 16.56 12.56 5.88
CA MET A 1 15.29 11.82 5.79
C MET A 1 14.35 12.46 6.80
N ASP A 2 13.23 12.99 6.32
CA ASP A 2 12.27 13.70 7.17
C ASP A 2 11.52 12.71 8.07
N VAL A 3 11.19 13.09 9.31
CA VAL A 3 10.46 12.21 10.24
C VAL A 3 9.09 11.81 9.68
N PHE A 4 8.45 12.70 8.93
CA PHE A 4 7.20 12.42 8.24
C PHE A 4 7.37 11.40 7.12
N GLU A 5 8.38 11.56 6.27
CA GLU A 5 8.70 10.60 5.21
C GLU A 5 8.97 9.20 5.77
N GLN A 6 9.74 9.12 6.86
CA GLN A 6 10.04 7.85 7.51
C GLN A 6 8.78 7.19 8.08
N ALA A 7 7.93 7.94 8.78
CA ALA A 7 6.67 7.44 9.31
C ALA A 7 5.70 6.99 8.19
N LEU A 8 5.69 7.71 7.07
CA LEU A 8 4.88 7.37 5.91
C LEU A 8 5.36 6.08 5.25
N ARG A 9 6.69 5.94 5.08
CA ARG A 9 7.31 4.73 4.55
C ARG A 9 7.05 3.51 5.43
N GLU A 10 7.17 3.64 6.75
CA GLU A 10 6.81 2.58 7.68
C GLU A 10 5.33 2.20 7.59
N SER A 11 4.44 3.19 7.41
CA SER A 11 3.01 2.93 7.27
C SER A 11 2.70 2.16 5.98
N VAL A 12 3.38 2.51 4.88
CA VAL A 12 3.26 1.80 3.59
C VAL A 12 3.78 0.37 3.71
N ASP A 13 4.92 0.16 4.38
CA ASP A 13 5.47 -1.18 4.61
C ASP A 13 4.52 -2.06 5.44
N ARG A 14 3.99 -1.52 6.55
CA ARG A 14 3.01 -2.26 7.38
C ARG A 14 1.75 -2.61 6.62
N ALA A 15 1.22 -1.68 5.83
CA ALA A 15 0.03 -1.93 5.01
C ALA A 15 0.28 -3.02 3.96
N GLN A 16 1.46 -3.04 3.34
CA GLN A 16 1.86 -4.13 2.43
C GLN A 16 1.95 -5.48 3.14
N GLN A 17 2.61 -5.54 4.30
CA GLN A 17 2.71 -6.79 5.06
C GLN A 17 1.33 -7.33 5.45
N ALA A 18 0.42 -6.43 5.87
CA ALA A 18 -0.95 -6.79 6.22
C ALA A 18 -1.76 -7.26 5.00
N MET A 19 -1.61 -6.60 3.85
CA MET A 19 -2.23 -7.03 2.59
C MET A 19 -1.77 -8.44 2.20
N LEU A 20 -0.46 -8.69 2.21
CA LEU A 20 0.11 -9.99 1.85
C LEU A 20 -0.30 -11.09 2.84
N ALA A 21 -0.43 -10.76 4.13
CA ALA A 21 -0.96 -11.68 5.13
C ALA A 21 -2.44 -12.00 4.85
N ALA A 22 -3.27 -10.98 4.60
CA ALA A 22 -4.67 -11.16 4.25
C ALA A 22 -4.88 -12.00 2.99
N GLN A 23 -4.03 -11.85 1.98
CA GLN A 23 -4.05 -12.71 0.79
C GLN A 23 -3.70 -14.16 1.11
N ARG A 24 -2.67 -14.39 1.93
CA ARG A 24 -2.28 -15.74 2.37
C ARG A 24 -3.36 -16.42 3.19
N ASP A 25 -4.13 -15.65 3.97
CA ASP A 25 -5.23 -16.11 4.79
C ASP A 25 -6.58 -16.22 4.01
N ASP A 26 -6.57 -16.04 2.69
CA ASP A 26 -7.77 -16.06 1.82
C ASP A 26 -8.85 -15.05 2.27
N ARG A 27 -8.42 -13.86 2.68
CA ARG A 27 -9.28 -12.75 3.15
C ARG A 27 -9.29 -11.61 2.12
N PRO A 28 -10.00 -11.75 0.99
CA PRO A 28 -9.96 -10.78 -0.11
C PRO A 28 -10.41 -9.39 0.31
N PHE A 29 -11.46 -9.28 1.15
CA PHE A 29 -11.93 -7.99 1.65
C PHE A 29 -10.92 -7.26 2.55
N ALA A 30 -10.13 -8.01 3.33
CA ALA A 30 -9.07 -7.42 4.15
C ALA A 30 -7.87 -7.00 3.29
N ALA A 31 -7.52 -7.82 2.28
CA ALA A 31 -6.49 -7.47 1.31
C ALA A 31 -6.85 -6.18 0.55
N ASP A 32 -8.11 -6.03 0.13
CA ASP A 32 -8.60 -4.85 -0.57
C ASP A 32 -8.57 -3.57 0.29
N GLN A 33 -8.98 -3.66 1.55
CA GLN A 33 -8.83 -2.54 2.49
C GLN A 33 -7.36 -2.12 2.67
N HIS A 34 -6.44 -3.08 2.75
CA HIS A 34 -5.03 -2.77 2.85
C HIS A 34 -4.46 -2.21 1.55
N ALA A 35 -4.93 -2.66 0.38
CA ALA A 35 -4.58 -2.10 -0.92
C ALA A 35 -5.03 -0.64 -1.05
N SER A 36 -6.28 -0.35 -0.70
CA SER A 36 -6.82 1.02 -0.65
C SER A 36 -6.00 1.91 0.29
N ARG A 37 -5.66 1.39 1.47
CA ARG A 37 -4.80 2.09 2.44
C ARG A 37 -3.42 2.42 1.89
N ILE A 38 -2.82 1.53 1.09
CA ILE A 38 -1.53 1.80 0.43
C ILE A 38 -1.68 2.96 -0.54
N LEU A 39 -2.73 2.98 -1.36
CA LEU A 39 -2.99 4.06 -2.31
C LEU A 39 -3.17 5.41 -1.62
N ASP A 40 -3.96 5.49 -0.54
CA ASP A 40 -4.11 6.70 0.28
C ASP A 40 -2.76 7.22 0.80
N LEU A 41 -1.89 6.32 1.27
CA LEU A 41 -0.58 6.72 1.80
C LEU A 41 0.36 7.21 0.70
N LEU A 42 0.31 6.60 -0.48
CA LEU A 42 1.09 7.04 -1.64
C LEU A 42 0.59 8.38 -2.19
N ASP A 43 -0.72 8.57 -2.27
CA ASP A 43 -1.33 9.84 -2.66
C ASP A 43 -0.91 10.95 -1.69
N ARG A 44 -0.99 10.67 -0.38
CA ARG A 44 -0.52 11.59 0.66
C ARG A 44 0.97 11.94 0.52
N ALA A 45 1.80 10.98 0.12
CA ALA A 45 3.22 11.24 -0.12
C ALA A 45 3.42 12.20 -1.29
N LEU A 46 2.69 11.98 -2.39
CA LEU A 46 2.72 12.80 -3.59
C LEU A 46 2.24 14.23 -3.30
N GLU A 47 1.18 14.40 -2.52
CA GLU A 47 0.70 15.72 -2.05
C GLU A 47 1.78 16.51 -1.29
N ASN A 48 2.70 15.79 -0.64
CA ASN A 48 3.82 16.38 0.12
C ASN A 48 5.13 16.44 -0.68
N GLY A 49 5.10 16.15 -1.99
CA GLY A 49 6.27 16.19 -2.88
C GLY A 49 7.30 15.09 -2.60
N ILE A 50 6.88 13.99 -1.96
CA ILE A 50 7.76 12.86 -1.63
C ILE A 50 7.76 11.86 -2.79
N ASP A 51 8.97 11.49 -3.23
CA ASP A 51 9.16 10.44 -4.21
C ASP A 51 8.92 9.06 -3.57
N THR A 52 7.89 8.37 -4.04
CA THR A 52 7.48 7.05 -3.54
C THR A 52 7.99 5.90 -4.40
N VAL A 53 8.87 6.18 -5.37
CA VAL A 53 9.38 5.16 -6.27
C VAL A 53 10.12 4.08 -5.47
N GLY A 54 9.72 2.84 -5.67
CA GLY A 54 10.29 1.68 -4.98
C GLY A 54 9.81 1.49 -3.54
N TRP A 55 8.83 2.27 -3.05
CA TRP A 55 8.22 2.01 -1.73
C TRP A 55 7.31 0.78 -1.75
N VAL A 56 6.69 0.53 -2.89
CA VAL A 56 5.92 -0.70 -3.16
C VAL A 56 6.66 -1.49 -4.24
N PRO A 57 7.13 -2.72 -3.97
CA PRO A 57 7.73 -3.58 -4.96
C PRO A 57 6.68 -4.01 -5.99
N ALA A 58 7.11 -4.23 -7.23
CA ALA A 58 6.22 -4.55 -8.35
C ALA A 58 5.28 -5.74 -8.09
N SER A 59 5.74 -6.74 -7.33
CA SER A 59 4.92 -7.89 -6.94
C SER A 59 3.76 -7.52 -6.02
N ALA A 60 3.96 -6.58 -5.08
CA ALA A 60 2.90 -6.08 -4.23
C ALA A 60 2.02 -5.06 -4.98
N TRP A 61 2.60 -4.31 -5.93
CA TRP A 61 1.84 -3.38 -6.77
C TRP A 61 0.78 -4.09 -7.61
N ALA A 62 1.13 -5.23 -8.24
CA ALA A 62 0.15 -6.04 -8.98
C ALA A 62 -1.03 -6.48 -8.09
N SER A 63 -0.75 -6.83 -6.83
CA SER A 63 -1.78 -7.14 -5.84
C SER A 63 -2.65 -5.95 -5.44
N VAL A 64 -2.05 -4.76 -5.31
CA VAL A 64 -2.79 -3.53 -5.01
C VAL A 64 -3.74 -3.19 -6.15
N THR A 65 -3.28 -3.27 -7.39
CA THR A 65 -4.11 -2.95 -8.56
C THR A 65 -5.20 -3.98 -8.79
N SER A 66 -4.90 -5.27 -8.65
CA SER A 66 -5.92 -6.33 -8.82
C SER A 66 -7.02 -6.29 -7.77
N ALA A 67 -6.70 -5.88 -6.53
CA ALA A 67 -7.72 -5.73 -5.49
C ALA A 67 -8.74 -4.62 -5.83
N VAL A 68 -8.24 -3.48 -6.31
CA VAL A 68 -9.07 -2.32 -6.69
C VAL A 68 -9.92 -2.59 -7.94
N GLU A 69 -9.48 -3.47 -8.85
CA GLU A 69 -10.26 -3.83 -10.05
C GLU A 69 -11.49 -4.70 -9.74
N GLU A 70 -11.49 -5.49 -8.66
CA GLU A 70 -12.61 -6.37 -8.30
C GLU A 70 -13.75 -5.65 -7.54
N THR A 71 -13.53 -4.40 -7.12
CA THR A 71 -14.52 -3.57 -6.42
C THR A 71 -15.23 -2.54 -7.32
N GLY A 72 -14.93 -2.53 -8.63
CA GLY A 72 -15.50 -1.63 -9.64
C GLY A 72 -16.75 -2.14 -10.36
#